data_AF-A0A7S0WKK6-F1
#
_entry.id   AF-A0A7S0WKK6-F1
#
_cell.length_a   1.000
_cell.length_b   1.000
_cell.length_c   1.000
_cell.angle_alpha   90.00
_cell.angle_beta   90.00
_cell.angle_gamma   90.00
#
_symmetry.space_group_name_H-M   'P 1'
#
loop_
_entity.id
_entity.type
_entity.pdbx_description
1 polymer ?
#
loop_
_entity_poly.entity_id
_entity_poly.type
_entity_poly.pdbx_seq_one_letter_code
_entity_poly.pdbx_strand_id
1 'polypeptide(L)'
;DYGGCYCGQGSKYARIPAPRGSPPGTPPVRPGRPLDLFCQPKQDKAGRKAWGQWPYDQLYGDKGWCNVDPGERPAKQCGCGADGSLGGEWCEKPKEAECLNQCSLRGTCVRGWCSCDPGWYGTACERKQAGMVVEPVHQARASQPWAHVVQPVAAAQDPPPAPMRKRPLIYVYDMPAEFTTRVKQHSGSCAWRAFNELNESTTVLGGYLAETYLHEAMLTSPHRTFDPEEADFFYVPTYTTCLMHPVLDWADAPWYGPPTALPRPMHVANFMLEAKRWIESKHPYWKRRGGRDHIFFAAHDEGACYMASEVYDTAVMLTHWGRTDANHTSASAYAPDNYTLPLSWPGVNNGSDWRDTYGHHPCHTPGKDILLPAFKHLQEYRQSPLQGLPSYTRDVLLFFRGDVGKQRLPWYSRGIRQTLFRLAHEGRWREKYGIVVGTGAEYPGDYSGWLARSRFCLVAPGDGWSARM
;
A
#
# COMPACT_ATOMS: atom_id res chain seq x y z
N ASP A 1 17.53 5.59 -12.44
CA ASP A 1 16.43 6.37 -13.03
C ASP A 1 15.17 5.52 -12.94
N TYR A 2 14.01 6.12 -12.71
CA TYR A 2 12.77 5.37 -12.47
C TYR A 2 12.21 4.77 -13.76
N GLY A 3 11.44 3.68 -13.64
CA GLY A 3 10.61 3.12 -14.73
C GLY A 3 9.39 4.00 -15.00
N GLY A 4 9.60 5.25 -15.41
CA GLY A 4 8.55 6.20 -15.76
C GLY A 4 8.88 6.87 -17.09
N CYS A 5 7.85 7.20 -17.86
CA CYS A 5 8.03 7.93 -19.11
C CYS A 5 7.93 9.43 -18.88
N TYR A 6 8.79 10.16 -19.57
CA TYR A 6 8.85 11.61 -19.54
C TYR A 6 9.02 12.10 -20.97
N CYS A 7 8.71 13.38 -21.19
CA CYS A 7 9.02 14.03 -22.45
C CYS A 7 10.50 13.82 -22.80
N GLY A 8 10.74 13.25 -23.98
CA GLY A 8 12.07 12.85 -24.46
C GLY A 8 12.89 14.00 -25.04
N GLN A 9 14.16 13.70 -25.35
CA GLN A 9 15.10 14.68 -25.91
C GLN A 9 14.57 15.35 -27.18
N GLY A 10 14.87 16.65 -27.33
CA GLY A 10 14.43 17.47 -28.46
C GLY A 10 13.10 18.21 -28.22
N SER A 11 12.39 17.94 -27.13
CA SER A 11 11.23 18.73 -26.72
C SER A 11 11.59 19.84 -25.71
N LYS A 12 10.77 20.90 -25.64
CA LYS A 12 11.00 22.03 -24.75
C LYS A 12 11.08 21.59 -23.28
N TYR A 13 10.17 20.72 -22.86
CA TYR A 13 10.05 20.22 -21.48
C TYR A 13 10.63 18.82 -21.27
N ALA A 14 11.67 18.46 -22.04
CA ALA A 14 12.30 17.14 -21.96
C ALA A 14 12.96 16.87 -20.59
N ARG A 15 12.92 15.62 -20.11
CA ARG A 15 13.72 15.20 -18.96
C ARG A 15 15.20 15.17 -19.33
N ILE A 16 16.04 15.67 -18.43
CA ILE A 16 17.50 15.54 -18.52
C ILE A 16 17.93 14.72 -17.30
N PRO A 17 18.26 13.43 -17.47
CA PRO A 17 18.71 12.57 -16.38
C PRO A 17 19.95 13.11 -15.67
N ALA A 18 20.22 12.58 -14.48
CA ALA A 18 21.51 12.80 -13.82
C ALA A 18 22.67 12.29 -14.73
N PRO A 19 23.85 12.92 -14.68
CA PRO A 19 25.02 12.44 -15.41
C PRO A 19 25.30 10.95 -15.17
N ARG A 20 25.86 10.26 -16.18
CA ARG A 20 26.29 8.87 -16.00
C ARG A 20 27.35 8.80 -14.91
N GLY A 21 27.23 7.82 -14.01
CA GLY A 21 28.12 7.66 -12.85
C GLY A 21 27.71 8.45 -11.61
N SER A 22 26.65 9.27 -11.67
CA SER A 22 26.08 9.87 -10.47
C SER A 22 25.61 8.80 -9.46
N PRO A 23 25.73 9.05 -8.14
CA PRO A 23 25.24 8.13 -7.13
C PRO A 23 23.75 7.77 -7.33
N PRO A 24 23.33 6.54 -6.99
CA PRO A 24 21.92 6.17 -6.98
C PRO A 24 21.08 7.19 -6.19
N GLY A 25 19.92 7.57 -6.74
CA GLY A 25 19.05 8.58 -6.11
C GLY A 25 19.39 10.03 -6.46
N THR A 26 20.47 10.30 -7.21
CA THR A 26 20.77 11.66 -7.69
C THR A 26 19.61 12.18 -8.56
N PRO A 27 19.03 13.35 -8.24
CA PRO A 27 17.96 13.93 -9.04
C PRO A 27 18.38 14.23 -10.48
N PRO A 28 17.43 14.22 -11.43
CA PRO A 28 17.69 14.64 -12.80
C PRO A 28 18.12 16.12 -12.84
N VAL A 29 18.97 16.49 -13.78
CA VAL A 29 19.33 17.90 -14.05
C VAL A 29 18.08 18.71 -14.41
N ARG A 30 17.14 18.07 -15.13
CA ARG A 30 15.81 18.63 -15.38
C ARG A 30 14.76 17.53 -15.22
N PRO A 31 13.75 17.69 -14.35
CA PRO A 31 12.77 16.63 -14.09
C PRO A 31 12.02 16.18 -15.36
N GLY A 32 11.69 17.14 -16.24
CA GLY A 32 10.90 16.93 -17.45
C GLY A 32 9.41 16.72 -17.15
N ARG A 33 8.55 17.01 -18.14
CA ARG A 33 7.12 16.72 -18.02
C ARG A 33 6.89 15.20 -18.05
N PRO A 34 6.13 14.63 -17.10
CA PRO A 34 5.80 13.21 -17.12
C PRO A 34 4.88 12.88 -18.31
N LEU A 35 5.03 11.66 -18.80
CA LEU A 35 4.14 10.98 -19.74
C LEU A 35 3.62 9.73 -19.03
N ASP A 36 2.54 9.91 -18.25
CA ASP A 36 1.92 8.81 -17.50
C ASP A 36 1.46 7.66 -18.42
N LEU A 37 1.04 6.53 -17.82
CA LEU A 37 0.63 5.32 -18.54
C LEU A 37 -0.41 5.56 -19.63
N PHE A 38 -1.26 6.58 -19.46
CA PHE A 38 -2.33 6.90 -20.41
C PHE A 38 -1.98 8.07 -21.32
N CYS A 39 -0.75 8.57 -21.28
CA CYS A 39 -0.27 9.69 -22.07
C CYS A 39 1.03 9.40 -22.81
N GLN A 40 1.06 8.27 -23.52
CA GLN A 40 2.21 7.86 -24.33
C GLN A 40 1.89 7.81 -25.81
N PRO A 41 2.92 7.96 -26.66
CA PRO A 41 2.74 7.92 -28.10
C PRO A 41 2.42 6.48 -28.56
N LYS A 42 1.43 6.32 -29.44
CA LYS A 42 1.12 5.04 -30.11
C LYS A 42 2.03 4.78 -31.32
N GLN A 43 2.74 5.80 -31.78
CA GLN A 43 3.80 5.69 -32.78
C GLN A 43 4.97 6.63 -32.48
N ASP A 44 6.17 6.27 -32.91
CA ASP A 44 7.32 7.19 -32.87
C ASP A 44 7.27 8.24 -34.00
N LYS A 45 8.28 9.12 -34.05
CA LYS A 45 8.39 10.17 -35.07
C LYS A 45 8.44 9.61 -36.51
N ALA A 46 8.93 8.39 -36.70
CA ALA A 46 9.03 7.72 -37.99
C ALA A 46 7.77 6.90 -38.34
N GLY A 47 6.73 6.93 -37.49
CA GLY A 47 5.49 6.19 -37.69
C GLY A 47 5.55 4.73 -37.25
N ARG A 48 6.64 4.28 -36.62
CA ARG A 48 6.75 2.91 -36.09
C ARG A 48 5.88 2.76 -34.85
N LYS A 49 5.18 1.63 -34.74
CA LYS A 49 4.28 1.35 -33.62
C LYS A 49 5.02 1.44 -32.28
N ALA A 50 4.42 2.14 -31.34
CA ALA A 50 4.78 2.19 -29.94
C ALA A 50 3.61 1.66 -29.09
N TRP A 51 3.77 1.68 -27.77
CA TRP A 51 2.87 1.03 -26.82
C TRP A 51 1.79 1.95 -26.24
N GLY A 52 1.86 3.25 -26.53
CA GLY A 52 0.89 4.24 -26.06
C GLY A 52 -0.39 4.32 -26.90
N GLN A 53 -1.22 5.33 -26.62
CA GLN A 53 -2.54 5.52 -27.22
C GLN A 53 -2.66 6.78 -28.08
N TRP A 54 -1.74 7.74 -27.92
CA TRP A 54 -1.88 9.07 -28.50
C TRP A 54 -1.00 9.27 -29.74
N PRO A 55 -1.46 9.98 -30.76
CA PRO A 55 -0.62 10.37 -31.88
C PRO A 55 0.65 11.12 -31.44
N TYR A 56 1.79 10.84 -32.09
CA TYR A 56 3.08 11.45 -31.74
C TYR A 56 3.03 12.98 -31.71
N ASP A 57 2.39 13.60 -32.70
CA ASP A 57 2.24 15.05 -32.86
C ASP A 57 1.44 15.71 -31.73
N GLN A 58 0.48 15.00 -31.13
CA GLN A 58 -0.26 15.52 -29.97
C GLN A 58 0.58 15.60 -28.69
N LEU A 59 1.68 14.86 -28.63
CA LEU A 59 2.63 14.90 -27.51
C LEU A 59 3.87 15.73 -27.83
N TYR A 60 4.42 15.60 -29.04
CA TYR A 60 5.72 16.13 -29.42
C TYR A 60 5.69 17.16 -30.57
N GLY A 61 4.53 17.47 -31.12
CA GLY A 61 4.38 18.57 -32.10
C GLY A 61 4.43 19.95 -31.44
N ASP A 62 4.28 21.02 -32.21
CA ASP A 62 4.39 22.40 -31.72
C ASP A 62 3.34 22.73 -30.63
N LYS A 63 2.11 22.22 -30.81
CA LYS A 63 1.04 22.29 -29.79
C LYS A 63 0.97 21.04 -28.91
N GLY A 64 2.00 20.20 -28.96
CA GLY A 64 2.05 18.96 -28.21
C GLY A 64 2.38 19.19 -26.74
N TRP A 65 1.94 18.28 -25.88
CA TRP A 65 2.17 18.32 -24.43
C TRP A 65 3.62 18.64 -24.02
N CYS A 66 4.60 18.13 -24.74
CA CYS A 66 6.01 18.26 -24.41
C CYS A 66 6.65 19.59 -24.85
N ASN A 67 5.93 20.44 -25.60
CA ASN A 67 6.44 21.69 -26.17
C ASN A 67 5.63 22.94 -25.79
N VAL A 68 4.34 22.78 -25.54
CA VAL A 68 3.39 23.86 -25.23
C VAL A 68 3.68 24.56 -23.91
N ASP A 69 3.54 25.89 -23.85
CA ASP A 69 3.79 26.66 -22.63
C ASP A 69 2.62 26.64 -21.64
N PRO A 70 2.88 26.78 -20.33
CA PRO A 70 1.80 26.93 -19.35
C PRO A 70 0.84 28.06 -19.73
N GLY A 71 -0.46 27.75 -19.74
CA GLY A 71 -1.52 28.67 -20.16
C GLY A 71 -1.98 28.52 -21.62
N GLU A 72 -1.27 27.76 -22.44
CA GLU A 72 -1.67 27.48 -23.84
C GLU A 72 -2.33 26.11 -23.98
N ARG A 73 -3.54 26.04 -24.57
CA ARG A 73 -4.26 24.76 -24.72
C ARG A 73 -3.46 23.72 -25.54
N PRO A 74 -3.13 22.55 -24.98
CA PRO A 74 -2.36 21.55 -25.69
C PRO A 74 -3.29 20.69 -26.56
N ALA A 75 -2.74 20.07 -27.59
CA ALA A 75 -3.48 19.07 -28.38
C ALA A 75 -3.92 17.88 -27.50
N LYS A 76 -3.08 17.52 -26.52
CA LYS A 76 -3.38 16.54 -25.47
C LYS A 76 -2.78 17.03 -24.15
N GLN A 77 -3.59 17.11 -23.11
CA GLN A 77 -3.14 17.32 -21.74
C GLN A 77 -2.88 15.98 -21.06
N CYS A 78 -1.70 15.82 -20.46
CA CYS A 78 -1.33 14.65 -19.67
C CYS A 78 -1.45 14.93 -18.17
N GLY A 79 -1.49 13.88 -17.34
CA GLY A 79 -1.52 14.00 -15.90
C GLY A 79 -0.13 14.17 -15.28
N CYS A 80 -0.10 14.82 -14.11
CA CYS A 80 1.10 15.01 -13.28
C CYS A 80 1.18 13.99 -12.13
N GLY A 81 0.73 12.75 -12.40
CA GLY A 81 0.41 11.76 -11.37
C GLY A 81 1.61 11.09 -10.68
N ALA A 82 2.84 11.35 -11.12
CA ALA A 82 4.02 10.74 -10.52
C ALA A 82 4.31 11.36 -9.15
N ASP A 83 4.22 10.56 -8.07
CA ASP A 83 4.59 10.99 -6.72
C ASP A 83 6.04 11.49 -6.68
N GLY A 84 6.27 12.60 -5.99
CA GLY A 84 7.60 13.23 -5.93
C GLY A 84 8.13 13.80 -7.23
N SER A 85 7.25 14.07 -8.21
CA SER A 85 7.62 14.67 -9.50
C SER A 85 7.20 16.13 -9.57
N LEU A 86 6.50 16.50 -10.63
CA LEU A 86 5.96 17.83 -10.84
C LEU A 86 4.45 17.76 -10.71
N GLY A 87 3.88 18.89 -10.36
CA GLY A 87 2.48 19.17 -10.16
C GLY A 87 2.05 20.43 -10.90
N GLY A 88 0.81 20.86 -10.74
CA GLY A 88 0.17 21.92 -11.51
C GLY A 88 -0.50 21.39 -12.76
N GLU A 89 -1.27 22.25 -13.43
CA GLU A 89 -1.99 21.90 -14.65
C GLU A 89 -1.06 21.48 -15.80
N TRP A 90 0.20 21.94 -15.76
CA TRP A 90 1.22 21.77 -16.79
C TRP A 90 2.45 21.00 -16.30
N CYS A 91 2.34 20.35 -15.14
CA CYS A 91 3.44 19.71 -14.43
C CYS A 91 4.66 20.65 -14.32
N GLU A 92 4.45 21.87 -13.84
CA GLU A 92 5.45 22.93 -13.74
C GLU A 92 5.87 23.25 -12.30
N LYS A 93 5.10 22.79 -11.30
CA LYS A 93 5.35 23.06 -9.88
C LYS A 93 6.03 21.88 -9.22
N PRO A 94 7.01 22.07 -8.31
CA PRO A 94 7.53 20.97 -7.51
C PRO A 94 6.44 20.36 -6.63
N LYS A 95 6.32 19.03 -6.66
CA LYS A 95 5.40 18.26 -5.83
C LYS A 95 6.20 17.36 -4.91
N GLU A 96 5.94 17.46 -3.60
CA GLU A 96 6.63 16.68 -2.59
C GLU A 96 6.31 15.18 -2.74
N ALA A 97 7.30 14.35 -2.42
CA ALA A 97 7.15 12.91 -2.41
C ALA A 97 6.66 12.42 -1.05
N GLU A 98 5.90 11.35 -1.03
CA GLU A 98 5.54 10.72 0.24
C GLU A 98 6.63 9.74 0.69
N CYS A 99 7.13 9.94 1.91
CA CYS A 99 7.96 9.01 2.65
C CYS A 99 7.38 8.78 4.04
N LEU A 100 7.71 7.64 4.64
CA LEU A 100 7.31 7.32 6.02
C LEU A 100 7.72 8.47 6.95
N ASN A 101 6.74 9.09 7.61
CA ASN A 101 6.90 10.24 8.51
C ASN A 101 7.75 11.38 7.92
N GLN A 102 7.75 11.55 6.59
CA GLN A 102 8.60 12.47 5.83
C GLN A 102 10.07 12.49 6.33
N CYS A 103 10.62 11.30 6.52
CA CYS A 103 12.01 11.10 6.96
C CYS A 103 12.33 11.82 8.27
N SER A 104 11.32 11.97 9.15
CA SER A 104 11.42 12.68 10.44
C SER A 104 12.05 14.07 10.33
N LEU A 105 11.99 14.70 9.14
CA LEU A 105 12.68 15.93 8.77
C LEU A 105 14.22 15.88 8.90
N ARG A 106 14.80 14.68 8.90
CA ARG A 106 16.23 14.38 9.12
C ARG A 106 16.84 13.61 7.96
N GLY A 107 16.26 13.82 6.79
CA GLY A 107 16.69 13.23 5.55
C GLY A 107 15.93 13.84 4.38
N THR A 108 16.36 13.48 3.18
CA THR A 108 15.69 13.86 1.94
C THR A 108 14.81 12.70 1.48
N CYS A 109 13.52 12.99 1.23
CA CYS A 109 12.60 12.00 0.69
C CYS A 109 12.87 11.78 -0.79
N VAL A 110 12.99 10.51 -1.17
CA VAL A 110 13.24 10.07 -2.54
C VAL A 110 12.20 9.00 -2.88
N ARG A 111 10.96 9.45 -3.10
CA ARG A 111 9.79 8.65 -3.50
C ARG A 111 9.61 7.41 -2.63
N GLY A 112 9.27 7.59 -1.35
CA GLY A 112 9.09 6.48 -0.42
C GLY A 112 10.35 5.98 0.28
N TRP A 113 11.56 6.36 -0.16
CA TRP A 113 12.82 6.06 0.53
C TRP A 113 13.41 7.32 1.18
N CYS A 114 13.93 7.17 2.39
CA CYS A 114 14.55 8.26 3.14
C CYS A 114 16.08 8.20 3.06
N SER A 115 16.68 9.21 2.42
CA SER A 115 18.12 9.44 2.44
C SER A 115 18.49 10.24 3.69
N CYS A 116 18.92 9.57 4.75
CA CYS A 116 19.17 10.22 6.03
C CYS A 116 20.38 11.16 6.01
N ASP A 117 20.29 12.23 6.81
CA ASP A 117 21.41 13.12 7.06
C ASP A 117 22.52 12.39 7.85
N PRO A 118 23.78 12.87 7.82
CA PRO A 118 24.87 12.25 8.56
C PRO A 118 24.56 12.03 10.05
N GLY A 119 24.83 10.82 10.53
CA GLY A 119 24.57 10.39 11.91
C GLY A 119 23.11 10.03 12.21
N TRP A 120 22.21 10.14 11.24
CA TRP A 120 20.82 9.69 11.33
C TRP A 120 20.62 8.40 10.54
N TYR A 121 19.79 7.50 11.05
CA TYR A 121 19.45 6.22 10.43
C TYR A 121 18.05 5.76 10.86
N GLY A 122 17.66 4.58 10.40
CA GLY A 122 16.31 4.06 10.53
C GLY A 122 15.49 4.30 9.28
N THR A 123 14.38 3.59 9.15
CA THR A 123 13.54 3.60 7.95
C THR A 123 12.99 5.01 7.61
N ALA A 124 12.80 5.85 8.63
CA ALA A 124 12.34 7.23 8.51
C ALA A 124 13.36 8.24 9.07
N CYS A 125 14.65 7.90 9.17
CA CYS A 125 15.70 8.77 9.73
C CYS A 125 15.42 9.27 11.15
N GLU A 126 14.75 8.45 11.95
CA GLU A 126 14.28 8.77 13.28
C GLU A 126 15.26 8.39 14.39
N ARG A 127 16.32 7.64 14.07
CA ARG A 127 17.32 7.15 15.03
C ARG A 127 18.62 7.94 14.87
N LYS A 128 19.18 8.38 15.99
CA LYS A 128 20.51 8.98 16.03
C LYS A 128 21.54 7.91 16.36
N GLN A 129 22.69 7.94 15.69
CA GLN A 129 23.81 7.06 15.99
C GLN A 129 24.22 7.19 17.46
N ALA A 130 24.48 6.05 18.10
CA ALA A 130 24.81 6.01 19.53
C ALA A 130 26.02 6.90 19.85
N GLY A 131 25.90 7.69 20.91
CA GLY A 131 26.94 8.63 21.36
C GLY A 131 26.95 9.99 20.63
N MET A 132 26.07 10.21 19.66
CA MET A 132 25.91 11.54 19.03
C MET A 132 24.77 12.33 19.68
N VAL A 133 24.92 13.65 19.72
CA VAL A 133 23.88 14.57 20.22
C VAL A 133 22.71 14.61 19.26
N VAL A 134 21.49 14.62 19.80
CA VAL A 134 20.26 14.84 19.01
C VAL A 134 20.15 16.33 18.68
N GLU A 135 20.48 16.71 17.45
CA GLU A 135 20.35 18.10 17.01
C GLU A 135 18.89 18.44 16.68
N PRO A 136 18.47 19.72 16.77
CA PRO A 136 17.19 20.16 16.21
C PRO A 136 17.06 19.82 14.73
N VAL A 137 15.82 19.71 14.24
CA VAL A 137 15.55 19.56 12.81
C VAL A 137 16.11 20.78 12.04
N HIS A 138 16.66 20.53 10.85
CA HIS A 138 17.18 21.58 9.98
C HIS A 138 16.12 22.65 9.68
N GLN A 139 16.43 23.92 9.94
CA GLN A 139 15.46 25.03 9.80
C GLN A 139 14.81 25.07 8.42
N ALA A 140 15.55 24.83 7.33
CA ALA A 140 14.97 24.83 5.99
C ALA A 140 13.97 23.69 5.74
N ARG A 141 14.04 22.58 6.48
CA ARG A 141 13.02 21.50 6.43
C ARG A 141 11.86 21.81 7.37
N ALA A 142 12.15 22.36 8.55
CA ALA A 142 11.14 22.79 9.50
C ALA A 142 10.26 23.93 8.96
N SER A 143 10.79 24.76 8.06
CA SER A 143 10.05 25.84 7.40
C SER A 143 9.26 25.40 6.17
N GLN A 144 9.32 24.12 5.78
CA GLN A 144 8.56 23.64 4.63
C GLN A 144 7.06 23.58 4.95
N PRO A 145 6.16 23.91 3.99
CA PRO A 145 4.73 23.88 4.22
C PRO A 145 4.22 22.53 4.73
N TRP A 146 4.84 21.43 4.28
CA TRP A 146 4.46 20.07 4.63
C TRP A 146 5.05 19.56 5.96
N ALA A 147 5.91 20.33 6.65
CA ALA A 147 6.58 19.86 7.87
C ALA A 147 5.60 19.45 9.00
N HIS A 148 4.39 20.00 9.01
CA HIS A 148 3.33 19.71 9.97
C HIS A 148 2.83 18.26 9.96
N VAL A 149 3.13 17.49 8.91
CA VAL A 149 2.72 16.08 8.82
C VAL A 149 3.57 15.17 9.72
N VAL A 150 4.76 15.62 10.12
CA VAL A 150 5.71 14.83 10.91
C VAL A 150 5.31 14.83 12.36
N GLN A 151 5.14 13.63 12.92
CA GLN A 151 4.81 13.45 14.33
C GLN A 151 6.07 13.24 15.18
N PRO A 152 6.06 13.65 16.46
CA PRO A 152 7.14 13.36 17.39
C PRO A 152 7.35 11.84 17.55
N VAL A 153 8.60 11.41 17.57
CA VAL A 153 8.97 10.01 17.80
C VAL A 153 9.27 9.82 19.29
N ALA A 154 8.30 9.30 20.04
CA ALA A 154 8.43 9.14 21.49
C ALA A 154 9.68 8.33 21.90
N ALA A 155 10.02 7.28 21.14
CA ALA A 155 11.19 6.44 21.38
C ALA A 155 12.54 7.16 21.18
N ALA A 156 12.56 8.30 20.49
CA ALA A 156 13.77 9.07 20.20
C ALA A 156 14.08 10.15 21.27
N GLN A 157 13.26 10.25 22.32
CA GLN A 157 13.50 11.18 23.42
C GLN A 157 14.74 10.77 24.23
N ASP A 158 15.53 11.76 24.67
CA ASP A 158 16.71 11.58 25.52
C ASP A 158 16.52 12.38 26.83
N PRO A 159 16.48 11.73 28.02
CA PRO A 159 16.54 10.27 28.22
C PRO A 159 15.30 9.56 27.65
N PRO A 160 15.40 8.24 27.36
CA PRO A 160 14.25 7.45 26.90
C PRO A 160 13.05 7.60 27.85
N PRO A 161 11.81 7.54 27.35
CA PRO A 161 10.65 7.78 28.20
C PRO A 161 10.61 6.76 29.36
N ALA A 162 10.41 7.28 30.58
CA ALA A 162 10.56 6.62 31.88
C ALA A 162 9.66 5.36 32.09
N PRO A 163 9.74 4.62 33.23
CA PRO A 163 9.06 3.34 33.49
C PRO A 163 7.53 3.31 33.32
N MET A 164 6.89 4.47 33.17
CA MET A 164 5.45 4.63 32.92
C MET A 164 5.07 4.52 31.43
N ARG A 165 5.98 4.07 30.55
CA ARG A 165 5.65 3.84 29.14
C ARG A 165 4.49 2.87 28.99
N LYS A 166 3.60 3.21 28.07
CA LYS A 166 2.41 2.43 27.77
C LYS A 166 2.81 1.11 27.12
N ARG A 167 2.65 0.00 27.86
CA ARG A 167 2.86 -1.36 27.35
C ARG A 167 1.70 -1.81 26.44
N PRO A 168 1.94 -2.76 25.50
CA PRO A 168 3.22 -3.42 25.23
C PRO A 168 4.24 -2.50 24.55
N LEU A 169 5.53 -2.77 24.75
CA LEU A 169 6.61 -2.16 23.98
C LEU A 169 6.86 -2.98 22.71
N ILE A 170 6.95 -2.31 21.57
CA ILE A 170 7.08 -2.94 20.27
C ILE A 170 8.35 -2.41 19.58
N TYR A 171 9.29 -3.32 19.32
CA TYR A 171 10.42 -3.02 18.45
C TYR A 171 9.99 -3.16 17.00
N VAL A 172 10.30 -2.17 16.17
CA VAL A 172 10.00 -2.21 14.73
C VAL A 172 11.31 -2.49 14.00
N TYR A 173 11.38 -3.58 13.23
CA TYR A 173 12.58 -3.87 12.43
C TYR A 173 12.78 -2.83 11.33
N ASP A 174 14.01 -2.34 11.21
CA ASP A 174 14.51 -1.64 10.03
C ASP A 174 14.79 -2.67 8.92
N MET A 175 13.71 -3.16 8.28
CA MET A 175 13.79 -4.19 7.24
C MET A 175 14.52 -3.67 5.99
N PRO A 176 15.23 -4.54 5.24
CA PRO A 176 15.81 -4.17 3.95
C PRO A 176 14.77 -3.54 3.02
N ALA A 177 15.22 -2.56 2.23
CA ALA A 177 14.34 -1.81 1.35
C ALA A 177 13.57 -2.70 0.36
N GLU A 178 14.13 -3.84 -0.03
CA GLU A 178 13.45 -4.84 -0.88
C GLU A 178 12.13 -5.36 -0.31
N PHE A 179 11.96 -5.36 1.01
CA PHE A 179 10.72 -5.79 1.66
C PHE A 179 9.71 -4.65 1.89
N THR A 180 10.14 -3.40 1.69
CA THR A 180 9.37 -2.20 2.06
C THR A 180 9.46 -1.12 0.97
N THR A 181 10.33 -0.13 1.16
CA THR A 181 10.37 1.12 0.39
C THR A 181 10.69 0.92 -1.09
N ARG A 182 11.44 -0.12 -1.46
CA ARG A 182 11.70 -0.46 -2.86
C ARG A 182 10.44 -0.98 -3.56
N VAL A 183 9.62 -1.80 -2.91
CA VAL A 183 8.34 -2.27 -3.48
C VAL A 183 7.41 -1.07 -3.69
N LYS A 184 7.31 -0.19 -2.68
CA LYS A 184 6.55 1.06 -2.74
C LYS A 184 7.01 1.97 -3.90
N GLN A 185 8.30 2.05 -4.18
CA GLN A 185 8.84 2.87 -5.27
C GLN A 185 8.38 2.50 -6.68
N HIS A 186 7.85 1.29 -6.90
CA HIS A 186 7.35 0.86 -8.20
C HIS A 186 6.02 1.54 -8.57
N SER A 187 5.28 2.12 -7.61
CA SER A 187 4.02 2.81 -7.89
C SER A 187 3.57 3.78 -6.80
N GLY A 188 2.91 4.85 -7.20
CA GLY A 188 2.20 5.76 -6.30
C GLY A 188 0.95 5.14 -5.63
N SER A 189 0.53 3.93 -6.00
CA SER A 189 -0.64 3.24 -5.44
C SER A 189 -0.40 2.54 -4.10
N CYS A 190 0.82 2.66 -3.56
CA CYS A 190 1.30 1.98 -2.36
C CYS A 190 1.49 2.92 -1.16
N ALA A 191 0.93 4.13 -1.25
CA ALA A 191 0.99 5.13 -0.22
C ALA A 191 -0.42 5.44 0.26
N TRP A 192 -0.66 5.36 1.58
CA TRP A 192 -1.97 5.69 2.15
C TRP A 192 -2.30 7.19 2.08
N ARG A 193 -1.28 8.03 1.90
CA ARG A 193 -1.38 9.47 1.67
C ARG A 193 -0.48 9.90 0.51
N ALA A 194 -0.81 11.03 -0.10
CA ALA A 194 0.01 11.68 -1.11
C ALA A 194 -0.11 13.19 -0.95
N PHE A 195 0.87 13.93 -1.45
CA PHE A 195 0.78 15.39 -1.51
C PHE A 195 -0.08 15.84 -2.69
N ASN A 196 -0.89 16.88 -2.50
CA ASN A 196 -1.60 17.54 -3.58
C ASN A 196 -0.72 18.64 -4.22
N GLU A 197 -1.29 19.41 -5.14
CA GLU A 197 -0.60 20.48 -5.87
C GLU A 197 -0.15 21.66 -5.00
N LEU A 198 -0.66 21.74 -3.76
CA LEU A 198 -0.30 22.73 -2.76
C LEU A 198 0.67 22.16 -1.70
N ASN A 199 1.17 20.93 -1.91
CA ASN A 199 1.93 20.17 -0.92
C ASN A 199 1.20 19.97 0.42
N GLU A 200 -0.12 19.87 0.37
CA GLU A 200 -0.92 19.41 1.50
C GLU A 200 -1.05 17.89 1.42
N SER A 201 -0.93 17.23 2.57
CA SER A 201 -1.09 15.78 2.65
C SER A 201 -2.57 15.40 2.56
N THR A 202 -2.90 14.56 1.58
CA THR A 202 -4.24 14.04 1.35
C THR A 202 -4.23 12.52 1.42
N THR A 203 -5.28 11.91 1.97
CA THR A 203 -5.42 10.45 1.93
C THR A 203 -5.70 9.98 0.51
N VAL A 204 -5.11 8.84 0.13
CA VAL A 204 -5.33 8.23 -1.17
C VAL A 204 -6.47 7.22 -1.08
N LEU A 205 -7.30 7.18 -2.11
CA LEU A 205 -8.34 6.16 -2.24
C LEU A 205 -7.71 4.82 -2.66
N GLY A 206 -7.71 3.84 -1.77
CA GLY A 206 -7.27 2.48 -2.09
C GLY A 206 -7.45 1.52 -0.92
N GLY A 207 -7.74 0.25 -1.22
CA GLY A 207 -8.00 -0.79 -0.20
C GLY A 207 -6.73 -1.49 0.33
N TYR A 208 -5.62 -1.40 -0.40
CA TYR A 208 -4.39 -2.16 -0.15
C TYR A 208 -3.30 -1.34 0.56
N LEU A 209 -3.70 -0.35 1.37
CA LEU A 209 -2.81 0.66 1.95
C LEU A 209 -2.49 0.41 3.43
N ALA A 210 -3.14 -0.58 4.04
CA ALA A 210 -3.09 -0.86 5.47
C ALA A 210 -1.67 -1.13 5.99
N GLU A 211 -0.84 -1.85 5.22
CA GLU A 211 0.54 -2.20 5.63
C GLU A 211 1.41 -0.95 5.75
N THR A 212 1.35 -0.06 4.77
CA THR A 212 2.14 1.19 4.78
C THR A 212 1.65 2.17 5.84
N TYR A 213 0.33 2.24 6.05
CA TYR A 213 -0.26 3.04 7.12
C TYR A 213 0.16 2.53 8.50
N LEU A 214 0.01 1.22 8.75
CA LEU A 214 0.38 0.62 10.03
C LEU A 214 1.86 0.81 10.29
N HIS A 215 2.73 0.61 9.29
CA HIS A 215 4.14 0.86 9.45
C HIS A 215 4.43 2.30 9.87
N GLU A 216 3.89 3.30 9.14
CA GLU A 216 4.09 4.71 9.50
C GLU A 216 3.59 5.05 10.90
N ALA A 217 2.42 4.54 11.28
CA ALA A 217 1.83 4.73 12.60
C ALA A 217 2.66 4.06 13.72
N MET A 218 3.21 2.88 13.47
CA MET A 218 4.07 2.17 14.43
C MET A 218 5.38 2.92 14.66
N LEU A 219 5.92 3.60 13.64
CA LEU A 219 7.17 4.36 13.76
C LEU A 219 7.06 5.57 14.71
N THR A 220 5.87 6.12 14.92
CA THR A 220 5.61 7.27 15.82
C THR A 220 4.78 6.89 17.05
N SER A 221 4.41 5.62 17.19
CA SER A 221 3.60 5.12 18.29
C SER A 221 4.28 5.30 19.65
N PRO A 222 3.54 5.65 20.71
CA PRO A 222 4.06 5.65 22.08
C PRO A 222 4.41 4.25 22.60
N HIS A 223 3.98 3.20 21.89
CA HIS A 223 4.36 1.80 22.16
C HIS A 223 5.72 1.44 21.55
N ARG A 224 6.28 2.26 20.66
CA ARG A 224 7.54 1.92 19.99
C ARG A 224 8.71 1.96 20.98
N THR A 225 9.63 1.02 20.84
CA THR A 225 10.97 1.09 21.45
C THR A 225 12.08 0.98 20.41
N PHE A 226 13.22 1.61 20.68
CA PHE A 226 14.48 1.43 19.95
C PHE A 226 15.40 0.39 20.60
N ASP A 227 15.10 -0.05 21.81
CA ASP A 227 15.82 -1.11 22.51
C ASP A 227 15.07 -2.44 22.35
N PRO A 228 15.61 -3.39 21.56
CA PRO A 228 14.98 -4.69 21.37
C PRO A 228 15.00 -5.58 22.62
N GLU A 229 15.85 -5.30 23.62
CA GLU A 229 15.96 -6.13 24.83
C GLU A 229 14.75 -5.99 25.75
N GLU A 230 14.14 -4.80 25.77
CA GLU A 230 12.93 -4.51 26.56
C GLU A 230 11.61 -4.70 25.78
N ALA A 231 11.71 -5.06 24.50
CA ALA A 231 10.55 -5.22 23.64
C ALA A 231 9.70 -6.43 24.05
N ASP A 232 8.39 -6.21 24.19
CA ASP A 232 7.39 -7.25 24.42
C ASP A 232 7.04 -7.98 23.11
N PHE A 233 7.03 -7.23 22.00
CA PHE A 233 6.78 -7.73 20.64
C PHE A 233 7.72 -7.10 19.61
N PHE A 234 7.83 -7.76 18.46
CA PHE A 234 8.56 -7.27 17.29
C PHE A 234 7.61 -7.15 16.10
N TYR A 235 7.46 -5.95 15.54
CA TYR A 235 6.74 -5.77 14.29
C TYR A 235 7.71 -5.95 13.11
N VAL A 236 7.29 -6.73 12.12
CA VAL A 236 8.04 -7.02 10.88
C VAL A 236 7.33 -6.33 9.70
N PRO A 237 7.77 -5.13 9.29
CA PRO A 237 7.18 -4.45 8.15
C PRO A 237 7.49 -5.16 6.83
N THR A 238 6.45 -5.60 6.13
CA THR A 238 6.52 -6.20 4.78
C THR A 238 5.38 -5.65 3.94
N TYR A 239 5.67 -5.14 2.74
CA TYR A 239 4.65 -4.54 1.86
C TYR A 239 4.15 -5.56 0.82
N THR A 240 3.43 -6.57 1.30
CA THR A 240 2.97 -7.69 0.47
C THR A 240 1.82 -7.32 -0.44
N THR A 241 0.92 -6.45 0.00
CA THR A 241 -0.16 -5.96 -0.88
C THR A 241 0.41 -5.13 -2.02
N CYS A 242 1.49 -4.39 -1.79
CA CYS A 242 2.22 -3.65 -2.81
C CYS A 242 2.97 -4.53 -3.79
N LEU A 243 3.51 -5.65 -3.31
CA LEU A 243 4.12 -6.66 -4.16
C LEU A 243 3.05 -7.24 -5.11
N MET A 244 1.90 -7.65 -4.58
CA MET A 244 0.80 -8.16 -5.41
C MET A 244 0.28 -7.10 -6.36
N HIS A 245 -0.11 -5.94 -5.82
CA HIS A 245 -0.63 -4.82 -6.58
C HIS A 245 0.09 -3.51 -6.18
N PRO A 246 0.93 -2.95 -7.05
CA PRO A 246 0.96 -3.19 -8.50
C PRO A 246 2.25 -3.83 -9.03
N VAL A 247 3.21 -4.23 -8.19
CA VAL A 247 4.51 -4.68 -8.70
C VAL A 247 4.37 -5.87 -9.65
N LEU A 248 3.72 -6.95 -9.21
CA LEU A 248 3.53 -8.14 -10.04
C LEU A 248 2.55 -7.89 -11.21
N ASP A 249 1.77 -6.82 -11.19
CA ASP A 249 0.86 -6.47 -12.29
C ASP A 249 1.57 -5.67 -13.39
N TRP A 250 2.54 -4.81 -13.04
CA TRP A 250 3.07 -3.78 -13.95
C TRP A 250 4.60 -3.78 -14.11
N ALA A 251 5.35 -4.50 -13.27
CA ALA A 251 6.81 -4.54 -13.32
C ALA A 251 7.35 -5.91 -13.78
N ASP A 252 8.47 -5.90 -14.48
CA ASP A 252 9.16 -7.11 -14.96
C ASP A 252 10.00 -7.82 -13.85
N ALA A 253 10.01 -7.27 -12.64
CA ALA A 253 10.75 -7.72 -11.45
C ALA A 253 10.39 -6.82 -10.24
N PRO A 254 10.72 -7.21 -8.98
CA PRO A 254 11.35 -8.45 -8.55
C PRO A 254 10.41 -9.67 -8.56
N TRP A 255 11.00 -10.85 -8.80
CA TRP A 255 10.34 -12.15 -8.67
C TRP A 255 10.87 -12.88 -7.43
N TYR A 256 9.98 -13.47 -6.64
CA TYR A 256 10.30 -14.29 -5.48
C TYR A 256 9.93 -15.73 -5.83
N GLY A 257 10.75 -16.32 -6.71
CA GLY A 257 10.48 -17.58 -7.37
C GLY A 257 10.70 -17.49 -8.89
N PRO A 258 9.91 -18.20 -9.72
CA PRO A 258 10.04 -18.14 -11.17
C PRO A 258 9.76 -16.73 -11.73
N PRO A 259 10.30 -16.40 -12.92
CA PRO A 259 10.08 -15.11 -13.60
C PRO A 259 8.70 -15.04 -14.27
N THR A 260 7.65 -15.13 -13.46
CA THR A 260 6.24 -15.06 -13.85
C THR A 260 5.48 -14.27 -12.79
N ALA A 261 4.41 -13.59 -13.17
CA ALA A 261 3.52 -12.92 -12.22
C ALA A 261 2.51 -13.87 -11.54
N LEU A 262 2.48 -15.16 -11.92
CA LEU A 262 1.42 -16.10 -11.52
C LEU A 262 1.97 -17.35 -10.82
N PRO A 263 1.36 -17.79 -9.69
CA PRO A 263 0.33 -17.08 -8.93
C PRO A 263 0.96 -16.03 -7.99
N ARG A 264 0.39 -14.82 -7.90
CA ARG A 264 0.91 -13.74 -7.03
C ARG A 264 1.06 -14.14 -5.55
N PRO A 265 0.14 -14.93 -4.96
CA PRO A 265 0.28 -15.46 -3.59
C PRO A 265 1.59 -16.19 -3.31
N MET A 266 2.14 -16.92 -4.30
CA MET A 266 3.42 -17.63 -4.14
C MET A 266 4.58 -16.66 -3.91
N HIS A 267 4.59 -15.54 -4.64
CA HIS A 267 5.60 -14.50 -4.45
C HIS A 267 5.51 -13.90 -3.06
N VAL A 268 4.30 -13.68 -2.54
CA VAL A 268 4.10 -13.17 -1.18
C VAL A 268 4.57 -14.15 -0.11
N ALA A 269 4.25 -15.43 -0.27
CA ALA A 269 4.69 -16.47 0.65
C ALA A 269 6.23 -16.52 0.74
N ASN A 270 6.89 -16.53 -0.41
CA ASN A 270 8.35 -16.52 -0.49
C ASN A 270 8.95 -15.20 0.03
N PHE A 271 8.33 -14.06 -0.28
CA PHE A 271 8.74 -12.75 0.20
C PHE A 271 8.77 -12.65 1.73
N MET A 272 7.70 -13.09 2.40
CA MET A 272 7.66 -13.11 3.86
C MET A 272 8.62 -14.15 4.45
N LEU A 273 8.80 -15.29 3.78
CA LEU A 273 9.77 -16.30 4.21
C LEU A 273 11.20 -15.76 4.13
N GLU A 274 11.58 -15.09 3.05
CA GLU A 274 12.87 -14.41 2.91
C GLU A 274 13.07 -13.31 3.94
N ALA A 275 12.02 -12.52 4.24
CA ALA A 275 12.05 -11.54 5.32
C ALA A 275 12.36 -12.19 6.68
N LYS A 276 11.69 -13.31 7.01
CA LYS A 276 12.01 -14.12 8.20
C LYS A 276 13.46 -14.60 8.18
N ARG A 277 13.93 -15.16 7.07
CA ARG A 277 15.32 -15.66 6.96
C ARG A 277 16.34 -14.55 7.15
N TRP A 278 16.07 -13.37 6.60
CA TRP A 278 16.91 -12.20 6.82
C TRP A 278 16.99 -11.83 8.31
N ILE A 279 15.85 -11.77 9.00
CA ILE A 279 15.79 -11.52 10.46
C ILE A 279 16.63 -12.57 11.21
N GLU A 280 16.41 -13.85 10.95
CA GLU A 280 17.15 -14.95 11.60
C GLU A 280 18.66 -14.89 11.36
N SER A 281 19.09 -14.31 10.22
CA SER A 281 20.51 -14.15 9.85
C SER A 281 21.19 -12.93 10.47
N LYS A 282 20.42 -11.88 10.83
CA LYS A 282 20.95 -10.60 11.32
C LYS A 282 20.67 -10.34 12.79
N HIS A 283 19.65 -10.98 13.35
CA HIS A 283 19.16 -10.70 14.69
C HIS A 283 18.90 -12.00 15.48
N PRO A 284 19.22 -12.02 16.79
CA PRO A 284 18.99 -13.20 17.63
C PRO A 284 17.52 -13.37 18.06
N TYR A 285 16.72 -12.32 17.94
CA TYR A 285 15.41 -12.21 18.60
C TYR A 285 14.36 -13.19 18.10
N TRP A 286 14.40 -13.59 16.82
CA TRP A 286 13.48 -14.62 16.31
C TRP A 286 13.63 -15.93 17.09
N LYS A 287 14.87 -16.40 17.27
CA LYS A 287 15.17 -17.67 17.93
C LYS A 287 14.87 -17.63 19.43
N ARG A 288 14.90 -16.46 20.07
CA ARG A 288 14.64 -16.27 21.51
C ARG A 288 13.31 -16.87 21.96
N ARG A 289 12.25 -16.69 21.15
CA ARG A 289 10.91 -17.26 21.43
C ARG A 289 10.34 -18.08 20.29
N GLY A 290 11.15 -18.36 19.28
CA GLY A 290 10.74 -19.08 18.07
C GLY A 290 9.68 -18.33 17.29
N GLY A 291 9.77 -17.01 17.15
CA GLY A 291 8.85 -16.18 16.37
C GLY A 291 7.53 -15.79 17.05
N ARG A 292 7.21 -16.33 18.23
CA ARG A 292 5.93 -16.08 18.93
C ARG A 292 5.67 -14.63 19.34
N ASP A 293 6.72 -13.83 19.44
CA ASP A 293 6.66 -12.39 19.71
C ASP A 293 6.79 -11.54 18.43
N HIS A 294 6.82 -12.15 17.24
CA HIS A 294 6.90 -11.45 15.95
C HIS A 294 5.51 -11.28 15.33
N ILE A 295 5.27 -10.09 14.78
CA ILE A 295 4.00 -9.70 14.19
C ILE A 295 4.21 -9.40 12.71
N PHE A 296 3.51 -10.16 11.84
CA PHE A 296 3.41 -9.88 10.40
C PHE A 296 2.01 -9.37 10.05
N PHE A 297 1.89 -8.71 8.90
CA PHE A 297 0.59 -8.26 8.40
C PHE A 297 0.33 -8.83 7.00
N ALA A 298 -0.71 -9.65 6.88
CA ALA A 298 -1.26 -10.15 5.64
C ALA A 298 -2.55 -9.39 5.31
N ALA A 299 -2.42 -8.23 4.67
CA ALA A 299 -3.53 -7.31 4.41
C ALA A 299 -4.24 -7.53 3.05
N HIS A 300 -3.88 -8.57 2.30
CA HIS A 300 -4.55 -8.86 1.02
C HIS A 300 -5.90 -9.56 1.23
N ASP A 301 -6.70 -9.69 0.17
CA ASP A 301 -8.07 -10.22 0.16
C ASP A 301 -8.20 -11.54 0.95
N GLU A 302 -7.45 -12.58 0.59
CA GLU A 302 -7.50 -13.88 1.29
C GLU A 302 -6.53 -13.95 2.49
N GLY A 303 -6.01 -12.81 2.94
CA GLY A 303 -5.21 -12.66 4.16
C GLY A 303 -4.05 -13.65 4.25
N ALA A 304 -3.94 -14.31 5.41
CA ALA A 304 -2.83 -15.21 5.71
C ALA A 304 -3.00 -16.65 5.18
N CYS A 305 -4.02 -16.95 4.35
CA CYS A 305 -4.29 -18.32 3.88
C CYS A 305 -3.07 -19.01 3.24
N TYR A 306 -2.29 -18.28 2.45
CA TYR A 306 -1.20 -18.84 1.64
C TYR A 306 0.19 -18.48 2.20
N MET A 307 0.28 -18.05 3.46
CA MET A 307 1.55 -17.70 4.08
C MET A 307 2.38 -18.94 4.34
N ALA A 308 3.70 -18.87 4.17
CA ALA A 308 4.55 -20.00 4.51
C ALA A 308 4.31 -20.47 5.95
N SER A 309 4.10 -21.78 6.19
CA SER A 309 3.79 -22.31 7.52
C SER A 309 4.88 -21.96 8.54
N GLU A 310 6.13 -21.88 8.08
CA GLU A 310 7.27 -21.43 8.90
C GLU A 310 7.09 -20.04 9.52
N VAL A 311 6.38 -19.15 8.85
CA VAL A 311 6.01 -17.82 9.37
C VAL A 311 4.68 -17.94 10.11
N TYR A 312 3.66 -18.51 9.47
CA TYR A 312 2.29 -18.55 9.99
C TYR A 312 2.19 -19.27 11.34
N ASP A 313 2.79 -20.46 11.48
CA ASP A 313 2.62 -21.30 12.66
C ASP A 313 3.26 -20.70 13.92
N THR A 314 4.22 -19.79 13.73
CA THR A 314 5.03 -19.25 14.82
C THR A 314 4.71 -17.80 15.15
N ALA A 315 4.51 -16.95 14.14
CA ALA A 315 4.26 -15.54 14.31
C ALA A 315 2.78 -15.22 14.59
N VAL A 316 2.55 -14.03 15.14
CA VAL A 316 1.22 -13.42 15.22
C VAL A 316 0.88 -12.81 13.85
N MET A 317 -0.21 -13.27 13.24
CA MET A 317 -0.69 -12.67 12.00
C MET A 317 -1.74 -11.60 12.29
N LEU A 318 -1.45 -10.38 11.87
CA LEU A 318 -2.49 -9.41 11.55
C LEU A 318 -3.06 -9.81 10.18
N THR A 319 -4.37 -9.99 10.08
CA THR A 319 -5.02 -10.43 8.84
C THR A 319 -6.33 -9.69 8.62
N HIS A 320 -6.73 -9.47 7.37
CA HIS A 320 -8.08 -9.01 7.06
C HIS A 320 -9.07 -10.18 6.94
N TRP A 321 -8.59 -11.42 6.85
CA TRP A 321 -9.43 -12.58 6.56
C TRP A 321 -9.47 -13.58 7.72
N GLY A 322 -10.65 -13.75 8.32
CA GLY A 322 -10.88 -14.56 9.52
C GLY A 322 -11.30 -16.01 9.26
N ARG A 323 -10.89 -16.60 8.13
CA ARG A 323 -11.26 -17.97 7.75
C ARG A 323 -10.49 -19.00 8.60
N THR A 324 -11.20 -19.93 9.22
CA THR A 324 -10.64 -20.85 10.23
C THR A 324 -10.54 -22.32 9.78
N ASP A 325 -11.02 -22.68 8.59
CA ASP A 325 -10.84 -24.03 8.06
C ASP A 325 -9.42 -24.24 7.53
N ALA A 326 -8.82 -25.38 7.90
CA ALA A 326 -7.46 -25.78 7.55
C ALA A 326 -7.30 -26.27 6.09
N ASN A 327 -8.31 -26.97 5.57
CA ASN A 327 -8.30 -27.48 4.20
C ASN A 327 -9.02 -26.50 3.27
N HIS A 328 -8.43 -25.33 3.12
CA HIS A 328 -9.00 -24.25 2.34
C HIS A 328 -8.49 -24.21 0.90
N THR A 329 -9.37 -23.82 -0.02
CA THR A 329 -9.01 -23.44 -1.40
C THR A 329 -9.35 -21.98 -1.64
N SER A 330 -8.67 -21.37 -2.61
CA SER A 330 -8.92 -19.97 -2.98
C SER A 330 -10.36 -19.79 -3.45
N ALA A 331 -10.98 -18.72 -2.96
CA ALA A 331 -12.27 -18.24 -3.43
C ALA A 331 -12.14 -17.03 -4.38
N SER A 332 -10.90 -16.66 -4.75
CA SER A 332 -10.65 -15.52 -5.62
C SER A 332 -11.25 -15.75 -7.00
N ALA A 333 -12.01 -14.77 -7.48
CA ALA A 333 -12.42 -14.63 -8.87
C ALA A 333 -11.40 -13.85 -9.71
N TYR A 334 -10.26 -13.47 -9.13
CA TYR A 334 -9.12 -12.94 -9.85
C TYR A 334 -8.06 -14.03 -10.00
N ALA A 335 -7.94 -14.59 -11.21
CA ALA A 335 -7.11 -15.76 -11.48
C ALA A 335 -5.65 -15.65 -10.99
N PRO A 336 -4.96 -14.49 -11.07
CA PRO A 336 -3.62 -14.32 -10.50
C PRO A 336 -3.50 -14.54 -8.99
N ASP A 337 -4.59 -14.40 -8.24
CA ASP A 337 -4.63 -14.56 -6.79
C ASP A 337 -5.10 -15.93 -6.34
N ASN A 338 -5.36 -16.83 -7.28
CA ASN A 338 -5.77 -18.17 -6.96
C ASN A 338 -4.59 -18.97 -6.38
N TYR A 339 -4.47 -18.97 -5.05
CA TYR A 339 -3.43 -19.71 -4.35
C TYR A 339 -3.55 -21.24 -4.45
N THR A 340 -4.65 -21.77 -5.01
CA THR A 340 -4.80 -23.21 -5.24
C THR A 340 -4.08 -23.68 -6.52
N LEU A 341 -3.61 -22.75 -7.37
CA LEU A 341 -2.88 -23.09 -8.59
C LEU A 341 -1.50 -23.71 -8.28
N PRO A 342 -1.20 -24.90 -8.81
CA PRO A 342 0.10 -25.53 -8.63
C PRO A 342 1.19 -24.78 -9.40
N LEU A 343 2.39 -24.77 -8.83
CA LEU A 343 3.59 -24.31 -9.52
C LEU A 343 4.82 -24.95 -8.88
N SER A 344 5.65 -25.57 -9.70
CA SER A 344 6.93 -26.14 -9.28
C SER A 344 8.06 -25.43 -9.99
N TRP A 345 9.08 -25.02 -9.24
CA TRP A 345 10.22 -24.29 -9.77
C TRP A 345 11.49 -24.64 -8.97
N PRO A 346 12.64 -24.95 -9.60
CA PRO A 346 13.83 -25.38 -8.87
C PRO A 346 14.27 -24.44 -7.72
N GLY A 347 14.05 -23.13 -7.88
CA GLY A 347 14.38 -22.13 -6.86
C GLY A 347 13.32 -21.91 -5.77
N VAL A 348 12.17 -22.58 -5.84
CA VAL A 348 11.10 -22.51 -4.84
C VAL A 348 10.92 -23.89 -4.24
N ASN A 349 10.92 -23.98 -2.91
CA ASN A 349 10.63 -25.22 -2.19
C ASN A 349 11.40 -26.46 -2.71
N ASN A 350 12.70 -26.31 -3.00
CA ASN A 350 13.55 -27.35 -3.58
C ASN A 350 12.98 -28.01 -4.85
N GLY A 351 12.21 -27.27 -5.66
CA GLY A 351 11.62 -27.79 -6.88
C GLY A 351 10.29 -28.50 -6.70
N SER A 352 9.77 -28.65 -5.48
CA SER A 352 8.43 -29.21 -5.27
C SER A 352 7.34 -28.17 -5.56
N ASP A 353 6.07 -28.57 -5.37
CA ASP A 353 4.96 -27.62 -5.49
C ASP A 353 5.09 -26.55 -4.40
N TRP A 354 4.98 -25.28 -4.79
CA TRP A 354 5.04 -24.18 -3.84
C TRP A 354 3.94 -24.26 -2.77
N ARG A 355 2.81 -24.90 -3.07
CA ARG A 355 1.69 -25.05 -2.14
C ARG A 355 2.05 -25.87 -0.90
N ASP A 356 3.07 -26.73 -0.99
CA ASP A 356 3.59 -27.45 0.17
C ASP A 356 4.23 -26.50 1.20
N THR A 357 4.51 -25.24 0.83
CA THR A 357 5.12 -24.21 1.71
C THR A 357 4.15 -23.67 2.75
N TYR A 358 2.85 -23.54 2.44
CA TYR A 358 1.84 -23.06 3.39
C TYR A 358 1.01 -24.20 4.02
N GLY A 359 1.09 -25.42 3.49
CA GLY A 359 0.59 -26.61 4.17
C GLY A 359 -0.92 -26.57 4.46
N HIS A 360 -1.30 -27.06 5.66
CA HIS A 360 -2.70 -27.23 6.10
C HIS A 360 -3.08 -26.34 7.29
N HIS A 361 -2.44 -25.18 7.46
CA HIS A 361 -2.85 -24.26 8.53
C HIS A 361 -4.14 -23.52 8.13
N PRO A 362 -4.97 -23.06 9.09
CA PRO A 362 -6.10 -22.17 8.75
C PRO A 362 -5.60 -20.80 8.29
N CYS A 363 -6.45 -19.97 7.69
CA CYS A 363 -6.07 -18.59 7.36
C CYS A 363 -6.03 -17.66 8.58
N HIS A 364 -6.66 -18.06 9.67
CA HIS A 364 -6.75 -17.35 10.94
C HIS A 364 -6.89 -18.36 12.08
N THR A 365 -6.04 -18.22 13.10
CA THR A 365 -6.06 -19.03 14.31
C THR A 365 -6.55 -18.17 15.49
N PRO A 366 -7.79 -18.36 15.96
CA PRO A 366 -8.31 -17.63 17.10
C PRO A 366 -7.42 -17.78 18.34
N GLY A 367 -7.14 -16.67 19.02
CA GLY A 367 -6.25 -16.62 20.19
C GLY A 367 -4.76 -16.48 19.87
N LYS A 368 -4.34 -16.70 18.61
CA LYS A 368 -2.99 -16.38 18.10
C LYS A 368 -3.01 -15.13 17.23
N ASP A 369 -3.93 -15.08 16.27
CA ASP A 369 -4.00 -14.05 15.23
C ASP A 369 -5.00 -12.94 15.57
N ILE A 370 -4.81 -11.77 14.95
CA ILE A 370 -5.69 -10.61 15.12
C ILE A 370 -6.34 -10.25 13.79
N LEU A 371 -7.67 -10.26 13.77
CA LEU A 371 -8.45 -9.80 12.63
C LEU A 371 -8.55 -8.27 12.66
N LEU A 372 -7.98 -7.60 11.67
CA LEU A 372 -8.09 -6.16 11.49
C LEU A 372 -9.11 -5.83 10.40
N PRO A 373 -9.95 -4.78 10.56
CA PRO A 373 -10.76 -4.26 9.48
C PRO A 373 -9.89 -3.76 8.32
N ALA A 374 -10.41 -3.84 7.10
CA ALA A 374 -9.74 -3.29 5.92
C ALA A 374 -9.52 -1.78 6.03
N PHE A 375 -8.45 -1.29 5.42
CA PHE A 375 -8.23 0.14 5.30
C PHE A 375 -9.30 0.77 4.40
N LYS A 376 -9.95 1.82 4.93
CA LYS A 376 -11.06 2.51 4.28
C LYS A 376 -10.78 4.00 4.23
N HIS A 377 -11.14 4.62 3.11
CA HIS A 377 -10.90 6.04 2.91
C HIS A 377 -11.77 6.87 3.86
N LEU A 378 -11.21 7.96 4.40
CA LEU A 378 -11.89 8.80 5.40
C LEU A 378 -13.25 9.32 4.94
N GLN A 379 -13.43 9.54 3.64
CA GLN A 379 -14.70 9.99 3.07
C GLN A 379 -15.84 8.99 3.26
N GLU A 380 -15.57 7.70 3.44
CA GLU A 380 -16.62 6.72 3.73
C GLU A 380 -17.22 6.87 5.14
N TYR A 381 -16.50 7.53 6.06
CA TYR A 381 -16.94 7.76 7.43
C TYR A 381 -17.24 9.23 7.74
N ARG A 382 -17.21 10.11 6.75
CA ARG A 382 -17.36 11.57 6.93
C ARG A 382 -18.67 12.00 7.60
N GLN A 383 -19.73 11.20 7.51
CA GLN A 383 -21.04 11.44 8.14
C GLN A 383 -21.20 10.71 9.50
N SER A 384 -20.15 10.03 9.98
CA SER A 384 -20.21 9.27 11.23
C SER A 384 -20.29 10.21 12.44
N PRO A 385 -21.17 9.95 13.41
CA PRO A 385 -21.19 10.71 14.68
C PRO A 385 -19.88 10.60 15.47
N LEU A 386 -19.08 9.55 15.21
CA LEU A 386 -17.74 9.39 15.79
C LEU A 386 -16.75 10.44 15.27
N GLN A 387 -17.08 11.15 14.19
CA GLN A 387 -16.35 12.30 13.69
C GLN A 387 -16.86 13.64 14.28
N GLY A 388 -17.72 13.59 15.31
CA GLY A 388 -18.28 14.77 15.96
C GLY A 388 -19.52 15.36 15.28
N LEU A 389 -20.10 14.67 14.30
CA LEU A 389 -21.33 15.09 13.63
C LEU A 389 -22.60 14.68 14.40
N PRO A 390 -23.73 15.37 14.16
CA PRO A 390 -25.01 14.96 14.72
C PRO A 390 -25.38 13.53 14.36
N SER A 391 -26.05 12.83 15.29
CA SER A 391 -26.54 11.48 15.03
C SER A 391 -27.72 11.48 14.06
N TYR A 392 -27.70 10.54 13.11
CA TYR A 392 -28.81 10.28 12.21
C TYR A 392 -29.85 9.38 12.88
N THR A 393 -31.12 9.54 12.50
CA THR A 393 -32.15 8.52 12.74
C THR A 393 -31.71 7.23 12.05
N ARG A 394 -31.57 6.14 12.82
CA ARG A 394 -31.18 4.84 12.29
C ARG A 394 -32.38 4.05 11.74
N ASP A 395 -32.82 4.44 10.56
CA ASP A 395 -33.98 3.90 9.85
C ASP A 395 -33.65 2.76 8.86
N VAL A 396 -32.36 2.45 8.67
CA VAL A 396 -31.90 1.28 7.90
C VAL A 396 -31.51 0.17 8.88
N LEU A 397 -32.16 -0.98 8.81
CA LEU A 397 -31.88 -2.10 9.70
C LEU A 397 -30.51 -2.72 9.39
N LEU A 398 -30.30 -3.13 8.14
CA LEU A 398 -29.06 -3.73 7.68
C LEU A 398 -28.66 -3.13 6.34
N PHE A 399 -27.38 -2.78 6.20
CA PHE A 399 -26.83 -2.18 5.00
C PHE A 399 -25.65 -2.96 4.46
N PHE A 400 -25.73 -3.25 3.17
CA PHE A 400 -24.64 -3.67 2.31
C PHE A 400 -24.78 -2.93 0.98
N ARG A 401 -23.80 -2.10 0.67
CA ARG A 401 -23.59 -1.61 -0.69
C ARG A 401 -22.19 -2.04 -1.10
N GLY A 402 -22.02 -2.49 -2.34
CA GLY A 402 -20.72 -2.98 -2.83
C GLY A 402 -20.86 -3.75 -4.13
N ASP A 403 -19.78 -4.38 -4.60
CA ASP A 403 -19.83 -5.28 -5.76
C ASP A 403 -20.56 -6.58 -5.37
N VAL A 404 -21.78 -6.75 -5.89
CA VAL A 404 -22.68 -7.90 -5.64
C VAL A 404 -22.46 -9.07 -6.61
N GLY A 405 -21.42 -9.00 -7.47
CA GLY A 405 -21.05 -10.10 -8.36
C GLY A 405 -21.79 -10.16 -9.70
N LYS A 406 -22.51 -9.10 -10.09
CA LYS A 406 -23.27 -9.05 -11.37
C LYS A 406 -22.41 -9.28 -12.62
N GLN A 407 -21.15 -8.86 -12.59
CA GLN A 407 -20.19 -8.97 -13.69
C GLN A 407 -18.98 -9.86 -13.31
N ARG A 408 -19.12 -10.70 -12.29
CA ARG A 408 -18.05 -11.54 -11.76
C ARG A 408 -18.26 -13.01 -12.13
N LEU A 409 -17.23 -13.82 -11.90
CA LEU A 409 -17.33 -15.27 -12.04
C LEU A 409 -18.37 -15.82 -11.03
N PRO A 410 -19.05 -16.94 -11.35
CA PRO A 410 -20.14 -17.46 -10.52
C PRO A 410 -19.76 -17.74 -9.05
N TRP A 411 -18.49 -18.09 -8.79
CA TRP A 411 -17.99 -18.39 -7.45
C TRP A 411 -17.40 -17.18 -6.70
N TYR A 412 -17.37 -15.99 -7.30
CA TYR A 412 -16.99 -14.75 -6.60
C TYR A 412 -17.77 -14.64 -5.28
N SER A 413 -17.14 -14.16 -4.20
CA SER A 413 -17.80 -14.07 -2.88
C SER A 413 -18.29 -15.43 -2.36
N ARG A 414 -17.85 -16.56 -2.93
CA ARG A 414 -18.40 -17.89 -2.66
C ARG A 414 -19.92 -17.95 -2.94
N GLY A 415 -20.43 -17.11 -3.85
CA GLY A 415 -21.85 -16.98 -4.15
C GLY A 415 -22.69 -16.25 -3.09
N ILE A 416 -22.08 -15.77 -1.99
CA ILE A 416 -22.80 -15.16 -0.86
C ILE A 416 -23.43 -13.84 -1.26
N ARG A 417 -22.65 -12.89 -1.80
CA ARG A 417 -23.16 -11.56 -2.20
C ARG A 417 -24.24 -11.66 -3.29
N GLN A 418 -24.09 -12.58 -4.24
CA GLN A 418 -25.04 -12.84 -5.31
C GLN A 418 -26.37 -13.36 -4.74
N THR A 419 -26.28 -14.35 -3.84
CA THR A 419 -27.44 -14.93 -3.17
C THR A 419 -28.18 -13.89 -2.34
N LEU A 420 -27.45 -13.10 -1.55
CA LEU A 420 -28.03 -12.03 -0.73
C LEU A 420 -28.69 -10.96 -1.58
N PHE A 421 -28.05 -10.54 -2.66
CA PHE A 421 -28.63 -9.57 -3.60
C PHE A 421 -29.96 -10.08 -4.17
N ARG A 422 -29.98 -11.33 -4.67
CA ARG A 422 -31.18 -11.95 -5.23
C ARG A 422 -32.31 -12.02 -4.20
N LEU A 423 -32.02 -12.59 -3.02
CA LEU A 423 -33.01 -12.74 -1.94
C LEU A 423 -33.56 -11.39 -1.46
N ALA A 424 -32.71 -10.36 -1.35
CA ALA A 424 -33.13 -9.04 -0.91
C ALA A 424 -34.12 -8.38 -1.89
N HIS A 425 -33.89 -8.54 -3.19
CA HIS A 425 -34.73 -7.93 -4.22
C HIS A 425 -36.01 -8.71 -4.48
N GLU A 426 -35.93 -10.04 -4.65
CA GLU A 426 -37.11 -10.92 -4.81
C GLU A 426 -38.00 -10.85 -3.57
N GLY A 427 -37.39 -10.82 -2.39
CA GLY A 427 -38.09 -10.76 -1.11
C GLY A 427 -38.66 -9.39 -0.76
N ARG A 428 -38.29 -8.32 -1.48
CA ARG A 428 -38.62 -6.90 -1.17
C ARG A 428 -38.20 -6.52 0.25
N TRP A 429 -36.95 -6.83 0.61
CA TRP A 429 -36.44 -6.66 1.98
C TRP A 429 -36.30 -5.20 2.41
N ARG A 430 -36.10 -4.28 1.45
CA ARG A 430 -36.04 -2.85 1.74
C ARG A 430 -37.38 -2.35 2.26
N GLU A 431 -38.46 -2.63 1.54
CA GLU A 431 -39.81 -2.16 1.86
C GLU A 431 -40.34 -2.83 3.12
N LYS A 432 -40.06 -4.13 3.30
CA LYS A 432 -40.59 -4.90 4.43
C LYS A 432 -39.81 -4.72 5.72
N TYR A 433 -38.49 -4.59 5.65
CA TYR A 433 -37.61 -4.71 6.81
C TYR A 433 -36.57 -3.59 6.94
N GLY A 434 -36.53 -2.64 5.99
CA GLY A 434 -35.47 -1.61 5.96
C GLY A 434 -34.08 -2.20 5.72
N ILE A 435 -33.98 -3.35 5.05
CA ILE A 435 -32.71 -4.00 4.72
C ILE A 435 -32.31 -3.63 3.29
N VAL A 436 -31.11 -3.09 3.14
CA VAL A 436 -30.56 -2.60 1.88
C VAL A 436 -29.34 -3.44 1.51
N VAL A 437 -29.43 -4.19 0.40
CA VAL A 437 -28.34 -5.01 -0.15
C VAL A 437 -28.25 -4.72 -1.64
N GLY A 438 -27.21 -4.04 -2.12
CA GLY A 438 -27.13 -3.66 -3.54
C GLY A 438 -25.82 -3.02 -3.97
N THR A 439 -25.81 -2.37 -5.12
CA THR A 439 -24.68 -1.56 -5.61
C THR A 439 -25.00 -0.07 -5.53
N GLY A 440 -24.05 0.78 -5.92
CA GLY A 440 -24.28 2.22 -6.10
C GLY A 440 -25.35 2.55 -7.13
N ALA A 441 -25.59 1.67 -8.11
CA ALA A 441 -26.63 1.86 -9.12
C ALA A 441 -28.05 1.63 -8.57
N GLU A 442 -28.26 0.60 -7.74
CA GLU A 442 -29.58 0.35 -7.12
C GLU A 442 -29.89 1.34 -6.01
N TYR A 443 -28.86 1.74 -5.25
CA TYR A 443 -29.00 2.63 -4.10
C TYR A 443 -28.03 3.81 -4.22
N PRO A 444 -28.35 4.82 -5.06
CA PRO A 444 -27.51 5.99 -5.24
C PRO A 444 -27.42 6.83 -3.97
N GLY A 445 -26.51 7.80 -3.99
CA GLY A 445 -26.28 8.73 -2.89
C GLY A 445 -25.02 8.41 -2.08
N ASP A 446 -24.80 9.22 -1.05
CA ASP A 446 -23.59 9.19 -0.23
C ASP A 446 -23.46 7.89 0.57
N TYR A 447 -22.32 7.20 0.42
CA TYR A 447 -22.08 5.94 1.17
C TYR A 447 -22.11 6.19 2.67
N SER A 448 -21.44 7.26 3.11
CA SER A 448 -21.30 7.58 4.53
C SER A 448 -22.64 7.88 5.19
N GLY A 449 -23.52 8.62 4.50
CA GLY A 449 -24.89 8.84 4.95
C GLY A 449 -25.72 7.56 5.07
N TRP A 450 -25.61 6.62 4.13
CA TRP A 450 -26.26 5.31 4.25
C TRP A 450 -25.74 4.53 5.46
N LEU A 451 -24.41 4.50 5.64
CA LEU A 451 -23.79 3.82 6.78
C LEU A 451 -24.20 4.45 8.12
N ALA A 452 -24.24 5.79 8.22
CA ALA A 452 -24.62 6.50 9.44
C ALA A 452 -26.07 6.26 9.87
N ARG A 453 -26.98 6.03 8.91
CA ARG A 453 -28.39 5.67 9.12
C ARG A 453 -28.61 4.17 9.41
N SER A 454 -27.57 3.36 9.32
CA SER A 454 -27.68 1.91 9.46
C SER A 454 -27.49 1.45 10.91
N ARG A 455 -28.24 0.43 11.33
CA ARG A 455 -28.05 -0.26 12.62
C ARG A 455 -26.98 -1.34 12.51
N PHE A 456 -27.03 -2.13 11.43
CA PHE A 456 -26.04 -3.15 11.12
C PHE A 456 -25.42 -2.91 9.74
N CYS A 457 -24.12 -3.17 9.62
CA CYS A 457 -23.43 -3.23 8.35
C CYS A 457 -22.98 -4.67 8.13
N LEU A 458 -23.32 -5.22 6.97
CA LEU A 458 -22.89 -6.56 6.60
C LEU A 458 -21.51 -6.49 5.95
N VAL A 459 -20.59 -7.31 6.42
CA VAL A 459 -19.27 -7.49 5.81
C VAL A 459 -19.22 -8.87 5.15
N ALA A 460 -19.79 -8.97 3.95
CA ALA A 460 -19.75 -10.20 3.17
C ALA A 460 -18.42 -10.32 2.41
N PRO A 461 -17.85 -11.52 2.23
CA PRO A 461 -16.62 -11.70 1.47
C PRO A 461 -16.75 -11.33 0.00
N GLY A 462 -15.66 -10.96 -0.65
CA GLY A 462 -15.53 -10.82 -2.11
C GLY A 462 -14.60 -11.91 -2.66
N ASP A 463 -13.46 -11.52 -3.24
CA ASP A 463 -12.36 -12.46 -3.56
C ASP A 463 -11.67 -13.03 -2.30
N GLY A 464 -11.94 -12.42 -1.14
CA GLY A 464 -11.59 -12.83 0.22
C GLY A 464 -12.31 -11.90 1.20
N TRP A 465 -11.62 -11.34 2.20
CA TRP A 465 -12.10 -10.13 2.87
C TRP A 465 -12.12 -8.98 1.86
N SER A 466 -13.27 -8.36 1.67
CA SER A 466 -13.41 -7.34 0.64
C SER A 466 -13.66 -5.97 1.26
N ALA A 467 -12.70 -5.08 1.04
CA ALA A 467 -12.82 -3.64 1.28
C ALA A 467 -13.83 -2.98 0.32
N ARG A 468 -14.40 -3.71 -0.66
CA ARG A 468 -15.40 -3.20 -1.61
C ARG A 468 -16.79 -3.25 -0.99
N MET A 469 -17.00 -2.34 -0.03
CA MET A 469 -18.32 -1.85 0.36
C MET A 469 -18.49 -0.45 -0.22
#